data_AF-A0A846C754-F1
#
_entry.id   AF-A0A846C754-F1
#
_cell.length_a   1.000
_cell.length_b   1.000
_cell.length_c   1.000
_cell.angle_alpha   90.00
_cell.angle_beta   90.00
_cell.angle_gamma   90.00
#
_symmetry.space_group_name_H-M   'P 1'
#
loop_
_entity.id
_entity.type
_entity.pdbx_description
1 polymer ?
#
loop_
_entity_poly.entity_id
_entity_poly.type
_entity_poly.pdbx_seq_one_letter_code
_entity_poly.pdbx_strand_id
1 'polypeptide(L)'
;MIPQLDVALESEGITGNRYGLVGFGSGLQDGNLGRPLAVGGGKFGTANEFANATNNLLLSGGVEDGYSAIDFALNNYTFREGVAVNFILVTDEYRNNRNFSLNFTNILEGLQRGTADTSDDILLNAVVNANFVNDAIGVNSEANAYMADGSGGFTTTQLPSLNGIVTRDEGTTREDYIDLALASGGAGWNLNQLRAGGLTATSFTNAFIDIKVEEIEQQQQEQPQPQDVPEPVSVFALFGIGALAAKGLKQKKEM
;
A
#
# COMPACT_ATOMS: atom_id res chain seq x y z
N MET A 1 4.18 -14.47 9.25
CA MET A 1 3.59 -13.21 8.77
C MET A 1 3.08 -13.32 7.33
N ILE A 2 3.91 -13.33 6.28
CA ILE A 2 3.40 -13.29 4.88
C ILE A 2 2.42 -14.43 4.52
N PRO A 3 2.68 -15.72 4.83
CA PRO A 3 1.67 -16.76 4.61
C PRO A 3 0.36 -16.57 5.38
N GLN A 4 0.40 -15.89 6.54
CA GLN A 4 -0.82 -15.59 7.32
C GLN A 4 -1.57 -14.40 6.72
N LEU A 5 -0.86 -13.39 6.22
CA LEU A 5 -1.45 -12.29 5.46
C LEU A 5 -2.17 -12.82 4.21
N ASP A 6 -1.54 -13.73 3.47
CA ASP A 6 -2.17 -14.33 2.27
C ASP A 6 -3.47 -15.06 2.62
N VAL A 7 -3.47 -15.86 3.69
CA VAL A 7 -4.68 -16.52 4.19
C VAL A 7 -5.77 -15.52 4.59
N ALA A 8 -5.40 -14.40 5.24
CA ALA A 8 -6.34 -13.37 5.64
C ALA A 8 -6.93 -12.62 4.43
N LEU A 9 -6.11 -12.34 3.40
CA LEU A 9 -6.59 -11.77 2.14
C LEU A 9 -7.54 -12.73 1.41
N GLU A 10 -7.19 -14.02 1.35
CA GLU A 10 -8.05 -15.04 0.74
C GLU A 10 -9.40 -15.17 1.46
N SER A 11 -9.46 -14.98 2.78
CA SER A 11 -10.74 -15.01 3.51
C SER A 11 -11.65 -13.83 3.18
N GLU A 12 -11.09 -12.69 2.76
CA GLU A 12 -11.85 -11.54 2.23
C GLU A 12 -12.11 -11.64 0.72
N GLY A 13 -11.76 -12.77 0.09
CA GLY A 13 -11.95 -13.00 -1.34
C GLY A 13 -10.89 -12.34 -2.23
N ILE A 14 -9.85 -11.75 -1.64
CA ILE A 14 -8.71 -11.15 -2.34
C ILE A 14 -7.74 -12.28 -2.72
N THR A 15 -7.81 -12.71 -3.98
CA THR A 15 -7.09 -13.89 -4.47
C THR A 15 -6.05 -13.56 -5.54
N GLY A 16 -5.14 -14.50 -5.79
CA GLY A 16 -4.08 -14.33 -6.78
C GLY A 16 -3.05 -13.27 -6.36
N ASN A 17 -2.81 -13.16 -5.06
CA ASN A 17 -1.80 -12.29 -4.46
C ASN A 17 -0.40 -12.69 -4.94
N ARG A 18 0.48 -11.70 -5.10
CA ARG A 18 1.85 -11.89 -5.57
C ARG A 18 2.82 -11.19 -4.63
N TYR A 19 3.86 -11.91 -4.22
CA TYR A 19 4.82 -11.42 -3.26
C TYR A 19 6.19 -11.29 -3.91
N GLY A 20 6.79 -10.11 -3.78
CA GLY A 20 8.13 -9.82 -4.27
C GLY A 20 9.07 -9.45 -3.12
N LEU A 21 10.34 -9.83 -3.22
CA LEU A 21 11.34 -9.57 -2.18
C LEU A 21 12.52 -8.79 -2.76
N VAL A 22 12.82 -7.64 -2.16
CA VAL A 22 13.99 -6.82 -2.46
C VAL A 22 14.88 -6.80 -1.24
N GLY A 23 16.13 -7.26 -1.40
CA GLY A 23 17.18 -7.04 -0.41
C GLY A 23 17.87 -5.70 -0.69
N PHE A 24 18.41 -5.08 0.35
CA PHE A 24 19.26 -3.90 0.18
C PHE A 24 20.44 -3.96 1.16
N GLY A 25 21.36 -3.02 1.02
CA GLY A 25 22.59 -2.96 1.77
C GLY A 25 23.81 -3.51 1.02
N SER A 26 24.98 -2.90 1.21
CA SER A 26 26.23 -3.27 0.55
C SER A 26 27.47 -2.78 1.28
N GLY A 27 28.52 -3.61 1.33
CA GLY A 27 29.84 -3.18 1.80
C GLY A 27 30.52 -2.17 0.87
N LEU A 28 29.94 -1.88 -0.30
CA LEU A 28 30.40 -0.84 -1.23
C LEU A 28 29.79 0.51 -0.88
N GLN A 29 30.52 1.59 -1.20
CA GLN A 29 30.19 2.93 -0.70
C GLN A 29 29.16 3.70 -1.53
N ASP A 30 28.89 3.36 -2.80
CA ASP A 30 28.04 4.17 -3.69
C ASP A 30 27.08 3.32 -4.54
N GLY A 31 25.92 3.89 -4.92
CA GLY A 31 24.99 3.35 -5.93
C GLY A 31 23.62 2.90 -5.41
N ASN A 32 22.78 2.36 -6.30
CA ASN A 32 21.50 1.75 -5.94
C ASN A 32 21.77 0.40 -5.25
N LEU A 33 21.43 0.33 -3.97
CA LEU A 33 21.69 -0.83 -3.10
C LEU A 33 20.62 -1.92 -3.16
N GLY A 34 19.48 -1.65 -3.82
CA GLY A 34 18.39 -2.61 -3.99
C GLY A 34 18.77 -3.74 -4.95
N ARG A 35 18.36 -4.97 -4.60
CA ARG A 35 18.53 -6.15 -5.44
C ARG A 35 17.34 -7.11 -5.29
N PRO A 36 16.91 -7.78 -6.36
CA PRO A 36 15.82 -8.73 -6.24
C PRO A 36 16.33 -10.00 -5.58
N LEU A 37 15.56 -10.54 -4.65
CA LEU A 37 15.70 -11.92 -4.21
C LEU A 37 14.65 -12.74 -4.93
N ALA A 38 15.08 -13.81 -5.58
CA ALA A 38 14.18 -14.62 -6.40
C ALA A 38 13.10 -15.27 -5.52
N VAL A 39 11.84 -15.00 -5.85
CA VAL A 39 10.66 -15.62 -5.25
C VAL A 39 10.11 -16.59 -6.28
N GLY A 40 10.18 -17.90 -6.01
CA GLY A 40 9.75 -18.93 -6.98
C GLY A 40 10.55 -18.94 -8.29
N GLY A 41 11.78 -18.40 -8.27
CA GLY A 41 12.62 -18.23 -9.48
C GLY A 41 12.36 -16.95 -10.27
N GLY A 42 11.40 -16.11 -9.85
CA GLY A 42 11.09 -14.83 -10.47
C GLY A 42 11.18 -13.64 -9.50
N LYS A 43 10.73 -12.46 -9.94
CA LYS A 43 10.58 -11.28 -9.07
C LYS A 43 9.36 -11.39 -8.15
N PHE A 44 8.33 -12.09 -8.60
CA PHE A 44 7.11 -12.37 -7.84
C PHE A 44 6.86 -13.87 -7.77
N GLY A 45 6.29 -14.32 -6.66
CA GLY A 45 5.74 -15.67 -6.50
C GLY A 45 4.65 -15.72 -5.43
N THR A 46 4.39 -16.93 -4.92
CA THR A 46 3.42 -17.23 -3.87
C THR A 46 3.93 -16.84 -2.48
N ALA A 47 3.03 -16.79 -1.48
CA ALA A 47 3.41 -16.49 -0.10
C ALA A 47 4.41 -17.51 0.49
N ASN A 48 4.27 -18.78 0.12
CA ASN A 48 5.20 -19.84 0.53
C ASN A 48 6.58 -19.69 -0.12
N GLU A 49 6.62 -19.35 -1.40
CA GLU A 49 7.89 -19.06 -2.09
C GLU A 49 8.57 -17.83 -1.52
N PHE A 50 7.80 -16.80 -1.13
CA PHE A 50 8.34 -15.62 -0.45
C PHE A 50 8.97 -16.00 0.89
N ALA A 51 8.26 -16.79 1.72
CA ALA A 51 8.78 -17.27 3.00
C ALA A 51 10.06 -18.10 2.85
N ASN A 52 10.21 -18.83 1.74
CA ASN A 52 11.46 -19.52 1.43
C ASN A 52 12.55 -18.54 0.97
N ALA A 53 12.20 -17.55 0.14
CA ALA A 53 13.14 -16.55 -0.39
C ALA A 53 13.78 -15.70 0.72
N THR A 54 13.06 -15.43 1.83
CA THR A 54 13.60 -14.67 2.97
C THR A 54 14.82 -15.33 3.63
N ASN A 55 15.04 -16.64 3.45
CA ASN A 55 16.25 -17.30 3.94
C ASN A 55 17.54 -16.83 3.23
N ASN A 56 17.41 -16.10 2.11
CA ASN A 56 18.54 -15.52 1.38
C ASN A 56 18.83 -14.07 1.78
N LEU A 57 18.10 -13.52 2.76
CA LEU A 57 18.41 -12.21 3.32
C LEU A 57 19.76 -12.26 4.04
N LEU A 58 20.53 -11.20 3.85
CA LEU A 58 21.79 -10.99 4.56
C LEU A 58 21.56 -9.99 5.67
N LEU A 59 22.16 -10.25 6.83
CA LEU A 59 22.08 -9.39 8.02
C LEU A 59 23.29 -8.45 8.14
N SER A 60 24.09 -8.32 7.08
CA SER A 60 25.25 -7.43 7.06
C SER A 60 25.24 -6.60 5.78
N GLY A 61 24.99 -5.30 5.93
CA GLY A 61 24.96 -4.35 4.82
C GLY A 61 26.05 -3.30 4.90
N GLY A 62 26.47 -2.81 6.06
CA GLY A 62 27.51 -1.76 6.18
C GLY A 62 27.01 -0.37 5.74
N VAL A 63 26.62 -0.22 4.46
CA VAL A 63 25.80 0.91 3.98
C VAL A 63 24.41 0.38 3.68
N GLU A 64 23.38 0.95 4.31
CA GLU A 64 21.99 0.51 4.18
C GLU A 64 21.08 1.71 3.85
N ASP A 65 20.36 1.62 2.74
CA ASP A 65 19.51 2.70 2.25
C ASP A 65 18.17 2.14 1.75
N GLY A 66 17.11 2.35 2.53
CA GLY A 66 15.76 1.91 2.20
C GLY A 66 15.18 2.58 0.95
N TYR A 67 15.55 3.82 0.64
CA TYR A 67 15.07 4.45 -0.60
C TYR A 67 15.67 3.81 -1.83
N SER A 68 16.91 3.33 -1.74
CA SER A 68 17.49 2.55 -2.83
C SER A 68 16.69 1.26 -3.07
N ALA A 69 16.18 0.61 -2.03
CA ALA A 69 15.30 -0.55 -2.16
C ALA A 69 13.95 -0.21 -2.79
N ILE A 70 13.33 0.89 -2.35
CA ILE A 70 12.05 1.38 -2.88
C ILE A 70 12.21 1.78 -4.35
N ASP A 71 13.20 2.61 -4.68
CA ASP A 71 13.54 3.01 -6.06
C ASP A 71 13.83 1.79 -6.94
N PHE A 72 14.58 0.80 -6.43
CA PHE A 72 14.82 -0.43 -7.16
C PHE A 72 13.50 -1.16 -7.48
N ALA A 73 12.61 -1.31 -6.50
CA ALA A 73 11.32 -1.96 -6.69
C ALA A 73 10.48 -1.21 -7.75
N LEU A 74 10.35 0.10 -7.63
CA LEU A 74 9.61 0.96 -8.55
C LEU A 74 10.09 0.82 -10.01
N ASN A 75 11.41 0.77 -10.21
CA ASN A 75 11.99 0.74 -11.56
C ASN A 75 12.16 -0.68 -12.14
N ASN A 76 12.06 -1.73 -11.31
CA ASN A 76 12.38 -3.09 -11.75
C ASN A 76 11.22 -4.07 -11.60
N TYR A 77 10.18 -3.77 -10.85
CA TYR A 77 9.01 -4.64 -10.69
C TYR A 77 7.87 -4.10 -11.56
N THR A 78 7.19 -5.01 -12.27
CA THR A 78 6.01 -4.66 -13.06
C THR A 78 4.78 -5.08 -12.28
N PHE A 79 4.07 -4.10 -11.72
CA PHE A 79 2.82 -4.32 -11.00
C PHE A 79 1.67 -4.56 -12.01
N ARG A 80 0.66 -5.32 -11.58
CA ARG A 80 -0.53 -5.52 -12.41
C ARG A 80 -1.36 -4.23 -12.41
N GLU A 81 -2.05 -3.98 -13.51
CA GLU A 81 -3.10 -2.95 -13.53
C GLU A 81 -4.28 -3.39 -12.66
N GLY A 82 -4.96 -2.44 -12.01
CA GLY A 82 -6.19 -2.70 -11.27
C GLY A 82 -5.98 -3.57 -10.02
N VAL A 83 -4.81 -3.49 -9.38
CA VAL A 83 -4.57 -4.17 -8.09
C VAL A 83 -4.02 -3.20 -7.06
N ALA A 84 -4.35 -3.45 -5.80
CA ALA A 84 -3.67 -2.85 -4.67
C ALA A 84 -2.16 -3.19 -4.69
N VAL A 85 -1.32 -2.21 -4.40
CA VAL A 85 0.14 -2.39 -4.30
C VAL A 85 0.59 -1.83 -2.96
N ASN A 86 1.18 -2.70 -2.14
CA ASN A 86 1.68 -2.35 -0.82
C ASN A 86 3.18 -2.63 -0.75
N PHE A 87 3.95 -1.65 -0.28
CA PHE A 87 5.37 -1.81 0.01
C PHE A 87 5.56 -1.96 1.52
N ILE A 88 6.40 -2.92 1.93
CA ILE A 88 6.78 -3.11 3.33
C ILE A 88 8.29 -2.95 3.42
N LEU A 89 8.74 -1.83 3.97
CA LEU A 89 10.16 -1.60 4.26
C LEU A 89 10.45 -2.10 5.67
N VAL A 90 11.46 -2.96 5.83
CA VAL A 90 11.92 -3.45 7.13
C VAL A 90 13.39 -3.10 7.30
N THR A 91 13.73 -2.31 8.31
CA THR A 91 15.12 -1.90 8.59
C THR A 91 15.28 -1.48 10.04
N ASP A 92 16.45 -1.70 10.64
CA ASP A 92 16.80 -1.18 11.96
C ASP A 92 17.79 -0.03 11.95
N GLU A 93 18.15 0.44 10.76
CA GLU A 93 19.09 1.54 10.55
C GLU A 93 18.37 2.71 9.89
N TYR A 94 18.90 3.91 10.09
CA TYR A 94 18.51 5.09 9.31
C TYR A 94 19.12 5.05 7.90
N ARG A 95 18.73 5.97 7.01
CA ARG A 95 19.35 6.03 5.68
C ARG A 95 20.85 6.31 5.76
N ASN A 96 21.67 5.41 5.22
CA ASN A 96 23.02 5.74 4.81
C ASN A 96 22.97 6.28 3.37
N ASN A 97 22.62 7.57 3.22
CA ASN A 97 22.43 8.17 1.90
C ASN A 97 23.75 8.23 1.10
N ARG A 98 23.87 7.33 0.12
CA ARG A 98 24.97 7.26 -0.86
C ARG A 98 24.51 7.50 -2.29
N ASN A 99 23.20 7.63 -2.48
CA ASN A 99 22.63 8.03 -3.75
C ASN A 99 21.86 9.34 -3.56
N PHE A 100 22.57 10.46 -3.69
CA PHE A 100 22.01 11.79 -3.49
C PHE A 100 20.93 12.18 -4.50
N SER A 101 20.73 11.40 -5.57
CA SER A 101 19.57 11.61 -6.44
C SER A 101 18.27 11.17 -5.78
N LEU A 102 18.30 10.30 -4.76
CA LEU A 102 17.11 9.81 -4.06
C LEU A 102 16.82 10.67 -2.83
N ASN A 103 15.63 11.26 -2.80
CA ASN A 103 15.16 12.13 -1.73
C ASN A 103 13.69 11.86 -1.42
N PHE A 104 13.18 12.43 -0.33
CA PHE A 104 11.82 12.22 0.12
C PHE A 104 10.79 12.48 -0.98
N THR A 105 10.94 13.63 -1.67
CA THR A 105 9.99 14.08 -2.70
C THR A 105 9.91 13.09 -3.86
N ASN A 106 11.04 12.68 -4.45
CA ASN A 106 10.97 11.83 -5.64
C ASN A 106 10.62 10.36 -5.32
N ILE A 107 10.93 9.88 -4.12
CA ILE A 107 10.45 8.57 -3.68
C ILE A 107 8.93 8.62 -3.45
N LEU A 108 8.42 9.67 -2.79
CA LEU A 108 6.99 9.86 -2.61
C LEU A 108 6.25 9.98 -3.94
N GLU A 109 6.77 10.77 -4.90
CA GLU A 109 6.22 10.87 -6.25
C GLU A 109 6.18 9.50 -6.95
N GLY A 110 7.21 8.67 -6.75
CA GLY A 110 7.24 7.30 -7.25
C GLY A 110 6.17 6.40 -6.64
N LEU A 111 5.90 6.55 -5.33
CA LEU A 111 4.85 5.81 -4.62
C LEU A 111 3.45 6.28 -5.05
N GLN A 112 3.25 7.57 -5.29
CA GLN A 112 1.97 8.15 -5.76
C GLN A 112 1.66 7.83 -7.23
N ARG A 113 2.60 7.19 -7.94
CA ARG A 113 2.49 6.75 -9.36
C ARG A 113 1.99 7.82 -10.35
N GLY A 114 1.99 9.10 -9.95
CA GLY A 114 1.68 10.27 -10.78
C GLY A 114 0.25 10.33 -11.31
N THR A 115 -0.71 9.62 -10.71
CA THR A 115 -2.10 9.64 -11.16
C THR A 115 -2.93 10.66 -10.35
N ALA A 116 -4.07 11.10 -10.90
CA ALA A 116 -5.02 11.93 -10.14
C ALA A 116 -5.86 11.11 -9.14
N ASP A 117 -5.74 9.78 -9.19
CA ASP A 117 -6.55 8.82 -8.46
C ASP A 117 -5.64 8.08 -7.46
N THR A 118 -5.77 8.45 -6.18
CA THR A 118 -4.95 7.88 -5.10
C THR A 118 -5.22 6.39 -4.87
N SER A 119 -6.26 5.80 -5.48
CA SER A 119 -6.48 4.36 -5.46
C SER A 119 -5.39 3.57 -6.19
N ASP A 120 -4.63 4.23 -7.06
CA ASP A 120 -3.42 3.67 -7.68
C ASP A 120 -2.14 4.15 -6.96
N ASP A 121 -2.19 4.65 -5.73
CA ASP A 121 -0.96 4.89 -4.98
C ASP A 121 -0.37 3.56 -4.48
N ILE A 122 0.92 3.55 -4.13
CA ILE A 122 1.59 2.46 -3.42
C ILE A 122 1.67 2.86 -1.95
N LEU A 123 0.96 2.13 -1.09
CA LEU A 123 1.03 2.38 0.35
C LEU A 123 2.32 1.79 0.92
N LEU A 124 3.15 2.64 1.52
CA LEU A 124 4.37 2.22 2.21
C LEU A 124 4.10 1.99 3.69
N ASN A 125 4.47 0.81 4.17
CA ASN A 125 4.49 0.46 5.57
C ASN A 125 5.94 0.27 6.04
N ALA A 126 6.39 1.12 6.96
CA ALA A 126 7.76 1.15 7.44
C ALA A 126 7.89 0.46 8.81
N VAL A 127 8.43 -0.75 8.85
CA VAL A 127 8.79 -1.48 10.07
C VAL A 127 10.22 -1.11 10.46
N VAL A 128 10.35 -0.20 11.44
CA VAL A 128 11.61 0.47 11.74
C VAL A 128 11.99 0.42 13.22
N ASN A 129 13.29 0.52 13.51
CA ASN A 129 13.81 0.68 14.88
C ASN A 129 13.45 2.08 15.43
N ALA A 130 12.21 2.24 15.87
CA ALA A 130 11.69 3.44 16.48
C ALA A 130 10.63 3.09 17.55
N ASN A 131 10.48 3.96 18.54
CA ASN A 131 9.41 3.91 19.53
C ASN A 131 8.36 4.97 19.21
N PHE A 132 7.11 4.59 19.43
CA PHE A 132 5.97 5.46 19.25
C PHE A 132 5.38 5.88 20.59
N VAL A 133 4.56 6.92 20.56
CA VAL A 133 3.81 7.42 21.71
C VAL A 133 2.97 6.31 22.34
N ASN A 134 2.86 6.34 23.66
CA ASN A 134 2.12 5.36 24.47
C ASN A 134 2.58 3.90 24.32
N ASP A 135 3.79 3.64 23.79
CA ASP A 135 4.28 2.31 23.44
C ASP A 135 3.48 1.64 22.29
N ALA A 136 2.96 2.42 21.36
CA ALA A 136 2.25 1.89 20.20
C ALA A 136 3.15 0.92 19.39
N ILE A 137 2.54 -0.17 18.93
CA ILE A 137 3.16 -1.16 18.03
C ILE A 137 3.18 -0.66 16.58
N GLY A 138 2.31 0.29 16.23
CA GLY A 138 2.35 1.04 14.98
C GLY A 138 1.38 2.22 14.98
N VAL A 139 1.54 3.14 14.03
CA VAL A 139 0.69 4.32 13.82
C VAL A 139 0.48 4.54 12.32
N ASN A 140 -0.77 4.68 11.86
CA ASN A 140 -1.09 4.94 10.45
C ASN A 140 -1.21 6.44 10.12
N SER A 141 -1.35 6.74 8.83
CA SER A 141 -1.52 8.09 8.26
C SER A 141 -2.77 8.84 8.76
N GLU A 142 -3.76 8.12 9.28
CA GLU A 142 -4.97 8.69 9.89
C GLU A 142 -4.82 8.95 11.39
N ALA A 143 -3.62 8.75 11.93
CA ALA A 143 -3.29 8.88 13.35
C ALA A 143 -3.97 7.84 14.26
N ASN A 144 -4.33 6.67 13.72
CA ASN A 144 -4.67 5.50 14.52
C ASN A 144 -3.41 4.85 15.09
N ALA A 145 -3.29 4.81 16.41
CA ALA A 145 -2.23 4.10 17.12
C ALA A 145 -2.71 2.71 17.55
N TYR A 146 -1.94 1.69 17.19
CA TYR A 146 -2.23 0.30 17.55
C TYR A 146 -1.47 -0.06 18.83
N MET A 147 -2.18 -0.62 19.81
CA MET A 147 -1.69 -0.88 21.15
C MET A 147 -1.82 -2.37 21.47
N ALA A 148 -0.73 -3.03 21.87
CA ALA A 148 -0.80 -4.43 22.32
C ALA A 148 -1.69 -4.55 23.57
N ASP A 149 -2.58 -5.54 23.60
CA ASP A 149 -3.51 -5.77 24.72
C ASP A 149 -2.94 -6.66 25.84
N GLY A 150 -1.71 -7.15 25.66
CA GLY A 150 -1.03 -8.06 26.58
C GLY A 150 -1.49 -9.53 26.50
N SER A 151 -2.42 -9.86 25.60
CA SER A 151 -2.97 -11.20 25.34
C SER A 151 -2.72 -11.70 23.91
N GLY A 152 -1.99 -10.92 23.11
CA GLY A 152 -1.70 -11.22 21.70
C GLY A 152 -2.68 -10.57 20.72
N GLY A 153 -3.71 -9.86 21.20
CA GLY A 153 -4.54 -8.97 20.38
C GLY A 153 -4.05 -7.53 20.45
N PHE A 154 -4.83 -6.62 19.89
CA PHE A 154 -4.51 -5.19 19.94
C PHE A 154 -5.78 -4.36 20.06
N THR A 155 -5.59 -3.10 20.44
CA THR A 155 -6.64 -2.07 20.43
C THR A 155 -6.17 -0.89 19.59
N THR A 156 -7.12 -0.15 19.03
CA THR A 156 -6.84 1.06 18.25
C THR A 156 -7.22 2.28 19.06
N THR A 157 -6.32 3.26 19.13
CA THR A 157 -6.54 4.55 19.78
C THR A 157 -6.25 5.68 18.80
N GLN A 158 -7.26 6.52 18.55
CA GLN A 158 -7.09 7.71 17.72
C GLN A 158 -6.23 8.74 18.45
N LEU A 159 -5.12 9.14 17.85
CA LEU A 159 -4.27 10.21 18.35
C LEU A 159 -4.82 11.58 17.89
N PRO A 160 -4.60 12.66 18.67
CA PRO A 160 -5.07 13.99 18.31
C PRO A 160 -4.33 14.59 17.11
N SER A 161 -3.09 14.16 16.84
CA SER A 161 -2.36 14.48 15.61
C SER A 161 -1.18 13.54 15.40
N LEU A 162 -0.62 13.53 14.19
CA LEU A 162 0.64 12.86 13.86
C LEU A 162 1.90 13.59 14.38
N ASN A 163 1.76 14.80 14.92
CA ASN A 163 2.90 15.52 15.48
C ASN A 163 3.34 14.87 16.80
N GLY A 164 4.63 14.49 16.86
CA GLY A 164 5.24 13.95 18.07
C GLY A 164 4.90 12.49 18.35
N ILE A 165 4.45 11.73 17.33
CA ILE A 165 4.14 10.30 17.48
C ILE A 165 5.37 9.43 17.70
N VAL A 166 6.55 9.86 17.23
CA VAL A 166 7.82 9.15 17.46
C VAL A 166 8.46 9.71 18.72
N THR A 167 8.69 8.84 19.71
CA THR A 167 9.29 9.18 21.00
C THR A 167 10.79 8.88 21.04
N ARG A 168 11.25 7.96 20.20
CA ARG A 168 12.66 7.64 20.01
C ARG A 168 12.87 7.02 18.65
N ASP A 169 13.94 7.38 17.97
CA ASP A 169 14.42 6.76 16.75
C ASP A 169 15.94 6.97 16.65
N GLU A 170 16.54 6.41 15.60
CA GLU A 170 17.96 6.56 15.32
C GLU A 170 18.17 7.37 14.04
N GLY A 171 19.14 8.29 14.05
CA GLY A 171 19.48 9.11 12.89
C GLY A 171 18.29 9.87 12.30
N THR A 172 18.02 9.63 11.03
CA THR A 172 16.92 10.24 10.24
C THR A 172 15.77 9.25 9.99
N THR A 173 15.65 8.19 10.79
CA THR A 173 14.66 7.11 10.59
C THR A 173 13.24 7.65 10.49
N ARG A 174 12.88 8.60 11.35
CA ARG A 174 11.57 9.25 11.28
C ARG A 174 11.37 9.98 9.97
N GLU A 175 12.24 10.95 9.67
CA GLU A 175 12.05 11.84 8.52
C GLU A 175 12.09 11.07 7.20
N ASP A 176 12.96 10.06 7.11
CA ASP A 176 13.15 9.31 5.89
C ASP A 176 12.07 8.24 5.69
N TYR A 177 11.72 7.46 6.73
CA TYR A 177 10.88 6.27 6.54
C TYR A 177 9.49 6.39 7.14
N ILE A 178 9.35 6.90 8.36
CA ILE A 178 8.05 7.00 9.04
C ILE A 178 7.22 8.08 8.35
N ASP A 179 7.76 9.29 8.19
CA ASP A 179 7.04 10.39 7.58
C ASP A 179 6.73 10.09 6.10
N LEU A 180 7.59 9.34 5.39
CA LEU A 180 7.34 8.88 4.02
C LEU A 180 6.19 7.87 3.97
N ALA A 181 6.18 6.89 4.88
CA ALA A 181 5.11 5.92 4.99
C ALA A 181 3.76 6.62 5.23
N LEU A 182 3.71 7.57 6.17
CA LEU A 182 2.49 8.33 6.45
C LEU A 182 2.07 9.21 5.27
N ALA A 183 3.02 9.85 4.57
CA ALA A 183 2.75 10.67 3.40
C ALA A 183 2.23 9.84 2.20
N SER A 184 2.60 8.56 2.11
CA SER A 184 2.05 7.62 1.13
C SER A 184 0.67 7.06 1.50
N GLY A 185 0.12 7.42 2.67
CA GLY A 185 -1.14 6.87 3.19
C GLY A 185 -0.99 5.61 4.04
N GLY A 186 0.21 5.02 4.13
CA GLY A 186 0.49 3.83 4.94
C GLY A 186 0.80 4.13 6.42
N ALA A 187 1.72 3.36 7.01
CA ALA A 187 1.94 3.37 8.46
C ALA A 187 3.41 3.13 8.89
N GLY A 188 3.77 3.68 10.04
CA GLY A 188 5.01 3.37 10.75
C GLY A 188 4.79 2.29 11.81
N TRP A 189 5.72 1.34 11.92
CA TRP A 189 5.61 0.16 12.77
C TRP A 189 6.87 -0.05 13.61
N ASN A 190 6.68 -0.42 14.87
CA ASN A 190 7.76 -0.55 15.85
C ASN A 190 8.47 -1.91 15.74
N LEU A 191 9.61 -1.95 15.06
CA LEU A 191 10.41 -3.17 14.91
C LEU A 191 10.89 -3.74 16.25
N ASN A 192 11.10 -2.90 17.27
CA ASN A 192 11.56 -3.36 18.58
C ASN A 192 10.50 -4.21 19.28
N GLN A 193 9.22 -3.89 19.08
CA GLN A 193 8.10 -4.67 19.62
C GLN A 193 8.00 -6.05 18.96
N LEU A 194 8.26 -6.12 17.65
CA LEU A 194 8.34 -7.39 16.93
C LEU A 194 9.55 -8.22 17.41
N ARG A 195 10.72 -7.60 17.57
CA ARG A 195 11.96 -8.26 18.02
C ARG A 195 11.88 -8.79 19.45
N ALA A 196 11.13 -8.12 20.32
CA ALA A 196 10.95 -8.56 21.71
C ALA A 196 10.29 -9.95 21.81
N GLY A 197 9.52 -10.36 20.80
CA GLY A 197 8.84 -11.64 20.79
C GLY A 197 7.64 -11.69 21.75
N GLY A 198 7.20 -12.90 22.09
CA GLY A 198 6.10 -13.13 23.03
C GLY A 198 4.76 -12.56 22.55
N LEU A 199 3.87 -12.26 23.51
CA LEU A 199 2.52 -11.78 23.21
C LEU A 199 2.53 -10.43 22.48
N THR A 200 3.49 -9.55 22.75
CA THR A 200 3.58 -8.27 22.04
C THR A 200 3.93 -8.42 20.57
N ALA A 201 4.83 -9.33 20.22
CA ALA A 201 5.10 -9.65 18.81
C ALA A 201 3.91 -10.33 18.13
N THR A 202 3.11 -11.12 18.87
CA THR A 202 1.83 -11.64 18.39
C THR A 202 0.83 -10.51 18.11
N SER A 203 0.67 -9.57 19.06
CA SER A 203 -0.16 -8.36 18.89
C SER A 203 0.28 -7.53 17.69
N PHE A 204 1.60 -7.32 17.53
CA PHE A 204 2.18 -6.67 16.36
C PHE A 204 1.76 -7.38 15.08
N THR A 205 1.94 -8.70 15.03
CA THR A 205 1.66 -9.49 13.82
C THR A 205 0.18 -9.43 13.44
N ASN A 206 -0.71 -9.53 14.44
CA ASN A 206 -2.14 -9.45 14.22
C ASN A 206 -2.55 -8.06 13.73
N ALA A 207 -2.12 -6.99 14.40
CA ALA A 207 -2.39 -5.62 13.96
C ALA A 207 -1.84 -5.35 12.55
N PHE A 208 -0.61 -5.78 12.28
CA PHE A 208 0.01 -5.59 10.97
C PHE A 208 -0.78 -6.28 9.86
N ILE A 209 -1.22 -7.52 10.08
CA ILE A 209 -2.03 -8.27 9.11
C ILE A 209 -3.38 -7.60 8.89
N ASP A 210 -4.12 -7.30 9.96
CA ASP A 210 -5.47 -6.71 9.86
C ASP A 210 -5.43 -5.38 9.09
N ILE A 211 -4.45 -4.52 9.38
CA ILE A 211 -4.29 -3.24 8.69
C ILE A 211 -3.76 -3.39 7.26
N LYS A 212 -3.02 -4.46 6.93
CA LYS A 212 -2.69 -4.76 5.53
C LYS A 212 -3.92 -5.21 4.74
N VAL A 213 -4.80 -6.01 5.34
CA VAL A 213 -6.05 -6.42 4.71
C VAL A 213 -6.93 -5.19 4.45
N GLU A 214 -7.16 -4.35 5.46
CA GLU A 214 -7.96 -3.13 5.34
C GLU A 214 -7.42 -2.19 4.25
N GLU A 215 -6.12 -1.90 4.24
CA GLU A 215 -5.49 -1.06 3.21
C GLU A 215 -5.69 -1.63 1.80
N ILE A 216 -5.54 -2.95 1.62
CA ILE A 216 -5.71 -3.60 0.31
C ILE A 216 -7.17 -3.57 -0.14
N GLU A 217 -8.12 -3.77 0.78
CA GLU A 217 -9.55 -3.69 0.48
C GLU A 217 -9.96 -2.27 0.05
N GLN A 218 -9.53 -1.25 0.79
CA GLN A 218 -9.82 0.15 0.49
C GLN A 218 -9.29 0.54 -0.90
N GLN A 219 -8.04 0.18 -1.21
CA GLN A 219 -7.46 0.43 -2.53
C GLN A 219 -8.27 -0.22 -3.65
N GLN A 220 -8.82 -1.42 -3.45
CA GLN A 220 -9.64 -2.11 -4.45
C GLN A 220 -11.05 -1.50 -4.61
N GLN A 221 -11.64 -1.00 -3.52
CA GLN A 221 -12.96 -0.37 -3.55
C GLN A 221 -12.94 0.99 -4.26
N GLU A 222 -11.83 1.72 -4.15
CA GLU A 222 -11.67 3.04 -4.75
C GLU A 222 -11.33 2.99 -6.24
N GLN A 223 -10.94 1.83 -6.79
CA GLN A 223 -10.65 1.73 -8.22
C GLN A 223 -11.92 1.93 -9.05
N PRO A 224 -11.85 2.72 -10.15
CA PRO A 224 -12.99 2.96 -11.00
C PRO A 224 -13.53 1.65 -11.56
N GLN A 225 -14.75 1.29 -11.14
CA GLN A 225 -15.49 0.19 -11.74
C GLN A 225 -15.55 0.39 -13.26
N PRO A 226 -15.36 -0.65 -14.09
CA PRO A 226 -15.60 -0.56 -15.51
C PRO A 226 -17.01 0.00 -15.71
N GLN A 227 -17.13 1.18 -16.33
CA GLN A 227 -18.45 1.73 -16.58
C GLN A 227 -19.23 0.71 -17.40
N ASP A 228 -20.34 0.23 -16.84
CA ASP A 228 -21.35 -0.50 -17.60
C ASP A 228 -21.69 0.34 -18.83
N VAL A 229 -21.18 -0.09 -19.98
CA VAL A 229 -21.60 0.47 -21.27
C VAL A 229 -23.11 0.28 -21.31
N PRO A 230 -23.92 1.35 -21.41
CA PRO A 230 -25.35 1.19 -21.54
C PRO A 230 -25.60 0.30 -22.75
N GLU A 231 -26.17 -0.88 -22.52
CA GLU A 231 -26.69 -1.75 -23.58
C GLU A 231 -27.43 -0.86 -24.59
N PRO A 232 -27.12 -0.94 -25.89
CA PRO A 232 -27.76 -0.08 -26.88
C PRO A 232 -29.25 -0.36 -26.83
N VAL A 233 -30.00 0.56 -26.22
CA VAL A 233 -31.45 0.56 -26.26
C VAL A 233 -31.81 0.51 -27.74
N SER A 234 -32.47 -0.57 -28.13
CA SER A 234 -32.75 -0.92 -29.51
C SER A 234 -33.28 0.30 -30.28
N VAL A 235 -32.48 0.81 -31.21
CA VAL A 235 -32.94 1.74 -32.25
C VAL A 235 -33.79 0.94 -33.24
N PHE A 236 -35.00 0.58 -32.82
CA PHE A 236 -36.04 0.02 -33.68
C PHE A 236 -37.36 0.73 -33.39
N ALA A 237 -37.41 2.02 -33.76
CA ALA A 237 -38.66 2.74 -33.96
C ALA A 237 -38.46 3.90 -34.93
N LEU A 238 -38.16 3.60 -36.19
CA LEU A 238 -38.33 4.57 -37.28
C LEU A 238 -38.96 3.92 -38.51
N PHE A 239 -40.16 3.36 -38.36
CA PHE A 239 -41.12 3.24 -39.45
C PHE A 239 -42.53 3.38 -38.89
N GLY A 240 -43.23 4.46 -39.25
CA GLY A 240 -44.55 4.76 -38.69
C GLY A 240 -45.24 5.98 -39.29
N ILE A 241 -45.44 5.98 -40.62
CA ILE A 241 -46.67 6.44 -41.31
C ILE A 241 -47.12 7.90 -41.05
N GLY A 242 -46.78 8.80 -41.97
CA GLY A 242 -47.46 10.09 -42.15
C GLY A 242 -48.36 10.08 -43.39
N ALA A 243 -49.63 9.72 -43.23
CA ALA A 243 -50.69 10.04 -44.19
C ALA A 243 -52.08 9.98 -43.52
N LEU A 244 -52.94 10.94 -43.92
CA LEU A 244 -54.39 11.14 -43.61
C LEU A 244 -54.66 12.07 -42.41
N ALA A 245 -55.56 13.08 -42.45
CA ALA A 245 -56.55 13.48 -43.44
C ALA A 245 -57.01 14.95 -43.24
N ALA A 246 -57.50 15.56 -44.31
CA ALA A 246 -58.23 16.82 -44.34
C ALA A 246 -59.69 16.66 -43.87
N LYS A 247 -60.24 17.65 -43.14
CA LYS A 247 -61.55 18.32 -43.37
C LYS A 247 -62.00 19.15 -42.16
N GLY A 248 -62.47 20.38 -42.44
CA GLY A 248 -63.64 20.94 -41.76
C GLY A 248 -63.49 22.29 -41.05
N LEU A 249 -63.33 23.40 -41.78
CA LEU A 249 -63.79 24.71 -41.29
C LEU A 249 -65.23 24.96 -41.77
N LYS A 250 -66.15 24.97 -40.80
CA LYS A 250 -67.55 25.36 -40.98
C LYS A 250 -67.68 26.86 -40.72
N GLN A 251 -68.37 27.54 -41.64
CA GLN A 251 -68.82 28.94 -41.52
C GLN A 251 -69.65 29.17 -40.26
N LYS A 252 -69.52 30.35 -39.66
CA LYS A 252 -70.58 30.98 -38.87
C LYS A 252 -70.83 32.40 -39.42
N LYS A 253 -72.08 32.60 -39.85
CA LYS A 253 -72.68 33.87 -40.29
C LYS A 253 -73.20 34.66 -39.08
N GLU A 254 -73.07 35.99 -39.22
CA GLU A 254 -74.03 37.07 -38.90
C GLU A 254 -74.65 37.16 -37.49
N MET A 255 -74.34 38.24 -36.78
CA MET A 255 -75.18 39.47 -36.74
C MET A 255 -74.27 40.69 -36.60
#